data_AF-A0A4Q2XTZ9-F1
#
_entry.id   AF-A0A4Q2XTZ9-F1
#
_cell.length_a   1.000
_cell.length_b   1.000
_cell.length_c   1.000
_cell.angle_alpha   90.00
_cell.angle_beta   90.00
_cell.angle_gamma   90.00
#
_symmetry.space_group_name_H-M   'P 1'
#
loop_
_entity.id
_entity.type
_entity.pdbx_description
1 polymer ?
#
loop_
_entity_poly.entity_id
_entity_poly.type
_entity_poly.pdbx_seq_one_letter_code
_entity_poly.pdbx_strand_id
1 'polypeptide(L)'
;GYQCEHDNGKTRSWTASLFDESRRGWLFPYRKGDGKNDTPEAKAAQKTFTEQGQKLFKWDDWNSIRVLAEGNHLQIWLNGELRVDYKDEAPEFTPEGFFGLQVHAGKATNVRWRNLRVKEL
;
A
#
# COMPACT_ATOMS: atom_id res chain seq x y z
N GLY A 1 9.26 5.72 6.08
CA GLY A 1 7.99 6.45 6.31
C GLY A 1 6.87 5.70 5.61
N TYR A 2 5.61 6.02 5.92
CA TYR A 2 4.48 5.31 5.31
C TYR A 2 4.43 5.49 3.81
N GLN A 3 4.08 4.41 3.12
CA GLN A 3 3.96 4.36 1.68
C GLN A 3 2.69 3.62 1.28
N CYS A 4 1.97 4.21 0.33
CA CYS A 4 1.02 3.49 -0.51
C CYS A 4 1.82 2.91 -1.69
N GLU A 5 2.01 1.60 -1.69
CA GLU A 5 2.91 0.94 -2.63
C GLU A 5 2.30 0.73 -4.02
N HIS A 6 3.15 0.76 -5.04
CA HIS A 6 2.80 0.40 -6.41
C HIS A 6 3.55 -0.86 -6.83
N ASP A 7 2.83 -1.96 -7.01
CA ASP A 7 3.42 -3.22 -7.47
C ASP A 7 3.46 -3.30 -8.99
N ASN A 8 4.58 -3.78 -9.55
CA ASN A 8 4.75 -3.99 -10.98
C ASN A 8 4.65 -5.46 -11.40
N GLY A 9 4.38 -6.38 -10.46
CA GLY A 9 4.22 -7.81 -10.73
C GLY A 9 2.75 -8.23 -10.89
N LYS A 10 2.37 -8.76 -12.07
CA LYS A 10 1.02 -9.31 -12.31
C LYS A 10 0.63 -10.44 -11.35
N THR A 11 1.60 -11.26 -10.97
CA THR A 11 1.37 -12.42 -10.10
C THR A 11 1.10 -12.00 -8.66
N ARG A 12 1.83 -11.02 -8.13
CA ARG A 12 1.68 -10.53 -6.76
C ARG A 12 0.56 -9.49 -6.65
N SER A 13 0.51 -8.49 -7.54
CA SER A 13 -0.54 -7.47 -7.61
C SER A 13 -0.83 -6.76 -6.28
N TRP A 14 0.20 -6.33 -5.57
CA TRP A 14 0.07 -5.65 -4.27
C TRP A 14 -0.08 -4.13 -4.35
N THR A 15 -0.44 -3.56 -5.49
CA THR A 15 -0.72 -2.12 -5.58
C THR A 15 -1.74 -1.68 -4.52
N ALA A 16 -1.51 -0.50 -3.94
CA ALA A 16 -2.24 0.07 -2.81
C ALA A 16 -2.11 -0.73 -1.50
N SER A 17 -0.95 -1.31 -1.25
CA SER A 17 -0.55 -1.86 0.05
C SER A 17 0.14 -0.80 0.91
N LEU A 18 0.25 -1.08 2.21
CA LEU A 18 0.87 -0.21 3.20
C LEU A 18 2.25 -0.74 3.60
N PHE A 19 3.28 0.03 3.28
CA PHE A 19 4.67 -0.24 3.63
C PHE A 19 5.24 0.90 4.48
N ASP A 20 6.21 0.57 5.32
CA ASP A 20 6.89 1.52 6.19
C ASP A 20 8.40 1.50 5.94
N GLU A 21 8.80 2.28 4.94
CA GLU A 21 10.14 2.33 4.36
C GLU A 21 11.21 2.69 5.40
N SER A 22 12.33 1.96 5.36
CA SER A 22 13.45 2.06 6.30
C SER A 22 13.09 1.86 7.78
N ARG A 23 11.87 1.38 8.10
CA ARG A 23 11.39 1.13 9.47
C ARG A 23 10.84 -0.29 9.61
N ARG A 24 9.51 -0.43 9.65
CA ARG A 24 8.82 -1.68 10.02
C ARG A 24 8.50 -2.60 8.85
N GLY A 25 8.71 -2.15 7.62
CA GLY A 25 8.45 -2.96 6.43
C GLY A 25 6.96 -3.07 6.10
N TRP A 26 6.49 -4.26 5.72
CA TRP A 26 5.11 -4.47 5.26
C TRP A 26 4.13 -4.47 6.42
N LEU A 27 3.32 -3.41 6.53
CA LEU A 27 2.26 -3.32 7.52
C LEU A 27 0.99 -4.02 7.02
N PHE A 28 0.66 -3.92 5.72
CA PHE A 28 -0.43 -4.68 5.10
C PHE A 28 -0.31 -4.77 3.56
N PRO A 29 -0.52 -5.94 2.92
CA PRO A 29 -0.67 -7.25 3.55
C PRO A 29 0.69 -7.64 4.16
N TYR A 30 0.67 -8.18 5.37
CA TYR A 30 1.89 -8.59 6.07
C TYR A 30 2.76 -9.47 5.18
N ARG A 31 4.09 -9.34 5.20
CA ARG A 31 4.97 -10.10 4.28
C ARG A 31 5.61 -11.31 4.97
N LYS A 32 5.63 -12.44 4.24
CA LYS A 32 6.38 -13.65 4.61
C LYS A 32 7.84 -13.35 4.96
N GLY A 33 8.29 -13.83 6.13
CA GLY A 33 9.71 -13.85 6.52
C GLY A 33 10.17 -12.73 7.47
N ASP A 34 9.26 -11.91 7.98
CA ASP A 34 9.52 -10.90 9.02
C ASP A 34 9.46 -11.45 10.46
N GLY A 35 9.31 -12.77 10.62
CA GLY A 35 9.24 -13.48 11.90
C GLY A 35 7.94 -13.30 12.68
N LYS A 36 7.18 -12.22 12.42
CA LYS A 36 5.91 -11.90 13.09
C LYS A 36 4.69 -12.38 12.31
N ASN A 37 4.79 -12.55 10.98
CA ASN A 37 3.64 -12.69 10.10
C ASN A 37 3.65 -13.93 9.17
N ASP A 38 4.25 -15.05 9.59
CA ASP A 38 4.19 -16.33 8.84
C ASP A 38 3.02 -17.25 9.29
N THR A 39 1.96 -16.67 9.87
CA THR A 39 0.79 -17.44 10.31
C THR A 39 -0.10 -17.85 9.14
N PRO A 40 -0.93 -18.90 9.29
CA PRO A 40 -1.94 -19.27 8.29
C PRO A 40 -2.88 -18.11 7.91
N GLU A 41 -3.25 -17.28 8.89
CA GLU A 41 -4.14 -16.13 8.71
C GLU A 41 -3.46 -15.04 7.85
N ALA A 42 -2.19 -14.74 8.13
CA ALA A 42 -1.41 -13.79 7.33
C ALA A 42 -1.26 -14.28 5.87
N LYS A 43 -1.03 -15.59 5.67
CA LYS A 43 -0.98 -16.21 4.34
C LYS A 43 -2.32 -16.11 3.61
N ALA A 44 -3.43 -16.35 4.30
CA ALA A 44 -4.77 -16.19 3.73
C ALA A 44 -5.07 -14.72 3.37
N ALA A 45 -4.67 -13.77 4.20
CA ALA A 45 -4.78 -12.34 3.91
C ALA A 45 -3.95 -11.95 2.68
N GLN A 46 -2.69 -12.38 2.57
CA GLN A 46 -1.84 -12.15 1.39
C GLN A 46 -2.46 -12.72 0.12
N LYS A 47 -3.01 -13.94 0.18
CA LYS A 47 -3.68 -14.59 -0.96
C LYS A 47 -4.90 -13.79 -1.41
N THR A 48 -5.76 -13.41 -0.46
CA THR A 48 -6.95 -12.59 -0.72
C THR A 48 -6.57 -11.24 -1.31
N PHE A 49 -5.54 -10.59 -0.75
CA PHE A 49 -5.04 -9.30 -1.23
C PHE A 49 -4.46 -9.39 -2.64
N THR A 50 -3.76 -10.49 -2.95
CA THR A 50 -3.24 -10.79 -4.29
C THR A 50 -4.38 -10.95 -5.30
N GLU A 51 -5.36 -11.80 -5.00
CA GLU A 51 -6.51 -12.06 -5.88
C GLU A 51 -7.35 -10.80 -6.12
N GLN A 52 -7.54 -9.97 -5.09
CA GLN A 52 -8.23 -8.70 -5.21
C GLN A 52 -7.43 -7.74 -6.10
N GLY A 53 -6.13 -7.61 -5.89
CA GLY A 53 -5.28 -6.70 -6.69
C GLY A 53 -5.23 -7.09 -8.17
N GLN A 54 -5.18 -8.39 -8.47
CA GLN A 54 -5.23 -8.91 -9.84
C GLN A 54 -6.53 -8.52 -10.57
N LYS A 55 -7.65 -8.44 -9.83
CA LYS A 55 -8.96 -8.04 -10.39
C LYS A 55 -9.08 -6.53 -10.56
N LEU A 56 -8.54 -5.76 -9.61
CA LEU A 56 -8.74 -4.31 -9.54
C LEU A 56 -7.77 -3.53 -10.42
N PHE A 57 -6.51 -3.94 -10.49
CA PHE A 57 -5.47 -3.16 -11.14
C PHE A 57 -5.63 -3.18 -12.67
N LYS A 58 -5.60 -1.98 -13.27
CA LYS A 58 -5.65 -1.80 -14.71
C LYS A 58 -4.24 -1.62 -15.26
N TRP A 59 -3.75 -2.59 -16.02
CA TRP A 59 -2.36 -2.58 -16.52
C TRP A 59 -2.10 -1.55 -17.61
N ASP A 60 -3.10 -1.31 -18.44
CA ASP A 60 -2.98 -0.46 -19.64
C ASP A 60 -3.79 0.84 -19.51
N ASP A 61 -4.24 1.17 -18.29
CA ASP A 61 -5.08 2.34 -18.01
C ASP A 61 -4.73 2.97 -16.65
N TRP A 62 -5.31 4.12 -16.36
CA TRP A 62 -5.13 4.85 -15.12
C TRP A 62 -5.80 4.14 -13.95
N ASN A 63 -5.05 4.02 -12.86
CA ASN A 63 -5.55 3.57 -11.57
C ASN A 63 -5.77 4.77 -10.65
N SER A 64 -6.92 4.81 -9.98
CA SER A 64 -7.18 5.81 -8.94
C SER A 64 -6.78 5.24 -7.58
N ILE A 65 -6.01 6.00 -6.83
CA ILE A 65 -5.66 5.70 -5.45
C ILE A 65 -6.28 6.77 -4.56
N ARG A 66 -6.93 6.35 -3.48
CA ARG A 66 -7.35 7.23 -2.39
C ARG A 66 -6.68 6.76 -1.11
N VAL A 67 -6.13 7.69 -0.35
CA VAL A 67 -5.59 7.46 0.99
C VAL A 67 -6.40 8.32 1.95
N LEU A 68 -6.89 7.72 3.03
CA LEU A 68 -7.46 8.41 4.19
C LEU A 68 -6.55 8.15 5.38
N ALA A 69 -6.10 9.23 6.02
CA ALA A 69 -5.31 9.17 7.24
C ALA A 69 -6.04 10.00 8.30
N GLU A 70 -6.70 9.32 9.24
CA GLU A 70 -7.44 9.94 10.33
C GLU A 70 -6.82 9.50 11.66
N GLY A 71 -6.03 10.38 12.28
CA GLY A 71 -5.22 10.02 13.44
C GLY A 71 -4.29 8.85 13.11
N ASN A 72 -4.39 7.75 13.85
CA ASN A 72 -3.61 6.54 13.62
C ASN A 72 -4.31 5.50 12.72
N HIS A 73 -5.44 5.85 12.10
CA HIS A 73 -6.19 4.99 11.21
C HIS A 73 -5.89 5.34 9.74
N LEU A 74 -5.36 4.35 9.03
CA LEU A 74 -4.98 4.44 7.62
C LEU A 74 -5.89 3.53 6.79
N GLN A 75 -6.55 4.12 5.81
CA GLN A 75 -7.32 3.39 4.81
C GLN A 75 -6.85 3.74 3.41
N ILE A 76 -6.74 2.73 2.55
CA ILE A 76 -6.28 2.89 1.16
C ILE A 76 -7.23 2.16 0.22
N TRP A 77 -7.66 2.85 -0.85
CA TRP A 77 -8.50 2.29 -1.90
C TRP A 77 -7.76 2.27 -3.24
N LEU A 78 -7.99 1.21 -4.02
CA LEU A 78 -7.58 1.08 -5.41
C LEU A 78 -8.83 0.97 -6.27
N ASN A 79 -9.01 1.89 -7.22
CA ASN A 79 -10.15 1.90 -8.14
C ASN A 79 -11.52 1.84 -7.44
N GLY A 80 -11.64 2.49 -6.29
CA GLY A 80 -12.86 2.57 -5.49
C GLY A 80 -13.02 1.45 -4.44
N GLU A 81 -12.19 0.42 -4.51
CA GLU A 81 -12.29 -0.76 -3.65
C GLU A 81 -11.26 -0.72 -2.53
N LEU A 82 -11.70 -1.00 -1.29
CA LEU A 82 -10.86 -0.93 -0.10
C LEU A 82 -9.78 -2.01 -0.14
N ARG A 83 -8.53 -1.60 0.05
CA ARG A 83 -7.34 -2.47 0.04
C ARG A 83 -6.78 -2.59 1.44
N VAL A 84 -6.57 -1.46 2.11
CA VAL A 84 -6.00 -1.39 3.46
C VAL A 84 -7.00 -0.76 4.39
N ASP A 85 -7.19 -1.38 5.54
CA ASP A 85 -7.83 -0.82 6.73
C ASP A 85 -6.94 -1.16 7.92
N TYR A 86 -6.14 -0.19 8.36
CA TYR A 86 -5.04 -0.43 9.28
C TYR A 86 -5.00 0.65 10.37
N LYS A 87 -5.06 0.21 11.63
CA LYS A 87 -4.86 1.06 12.78
C LYS A 87 -3.46 0.85 13.34
N ASP A 88 -2.65 1.90 13.36
CA ASP A 88 -1.27 1.85 13.84
C ASP A 88 -1.21 2.14 15.33
N GLU A 89 -1.20 1.08 16.15
CA GLU A 89 -1.09 1.19 17.61
C GLU A 89 0.36 1.09 18.11
N ALA A 90 1.33 1.05 17.18
CA ALA A 90 2.72 0.93 17.54
C ALA A 90 3.25 2.25 18.16
N PRO A 91 4.18 2.18 19.13
CA PRO A 91 4.80 3.38 19.69
C PRO A 91 5.59 4.18 18.66
N GLU A 92 6.03 3.56 17.55
CA GLU A 92 6.72 4.21 16.45
C GLU A 92 5.77 4.88 15.43
N PHE A 93 4.47 4.96 15.70
CA PHE A 93 3.49 5.66 14.85
C PHE A 93 3.95 7.10 14.55
N THR A 94 3.79 7.52 13.29
CA THR A 94 4.20 8.85 12.82
C THR A 94 2.99 9.67 12.39
N PRO A 95 2.55 10.69 13.17
CA PRO A 95 1.31 11.42 12.92
C PRO A 95 1.41 12.46 11.80
N GLU A 96 2.61 12.95 11.50
CA GLU A 96 2.83 14.07 10.59
C GLU A 96 4.03 13.85 9.67
N GLY A 97 4.03 14.56 8.54
CA GLY A 97 5.08 14.48 7.54
C GLY A 97 4.70 15.26 6.28
N PHE A 98 5.38 14.93 5.19
CA PHE A 98 5.13 15.52 3.87
C PHE A 98 4.78 14.44 2.86
N PHE A 99 4.06 14.84 1.80
CA PHE A 99 3.75 13.94 0.68
C PHE A 99 4.94 13.89 -0.29
N GLY A 100 5.26 12.67 -0.74
CA GLY A 100 6.30 12.43 -1.73
C GLY A 100 5.84 11.43 -2.78
N LEU A 101 6.33 11.60 -4.01
CA LEU A 101 6.18 10.62 -5.08
C LEU A 101 7.52 9.91 -5.24
N GLN A 102 7.58 8.65 -4.81
CA GLN A 102 8.79 7.85 -4.90
C GLN A 102 8.75 6.98 -6.16
N VAL A 103 9.89 6.86 -6.85
CA VAL A 103 10.14 5.82 -7.86
C VAL A 103 11.22 4.91 -7.31
N HIS A 104 10.90 3.61 -7.18
CA HIS A 104 11.86 2.62 -6.72
C HIS A 104 13.05 2.51 -7.67
N ALA A 105 14.25 2.33 -7.12
CA ALA A 105 15.44 2.07 -7.91
C ALA A 105 15.28 0.74 -8.67
N GLY A 106 15.76 0.69 -9.92
CA GLY A 106 15.63 -0.49 -10.76
C GLY A 106 15.89 -0.21 -12.22
N LYS A 107 15.34 -1.07 -13.09
CA LYS A 107 15.36 -0.82 -14.53
C LYS A 107 14.63 0.49 -14.84
N ALA A 108 15.09 1.19 -15.87
CA ALA A 108 14.43 2.41 -16.34
C ALA A 108 12.92 2.15 -16.55
N THR A 109 12.10 3.01 -15.95
CA THR A 109 10.64 2.93 -16.01
C THR A 109 10.06 4.32 -16.24
N ASN A 110 8.89 4.36 -16.87
CA ASN A 110 8.11 5.57 -17.02
C ASN A 110 6.92 5.51 -16.06
N VAL A 111 6.86 6.44 -15.12
CA VAL A 111 5.72 6.60 -14.22
C VAL A 111 5.06 7.94 -14.51
N ARG A 112 3.72 7.95 -14.51
CA ARG A 112 2.92 9.15 -14.75
C ARG A 112 1.91 9.30 -13.63
N TRP A 113 1.78 10.51 -13.10
CA TRP A 113 0.75 10.87 -12.12
C TRP A 113 -0.13 11.96 -12.71
N ARG A 114 -1.40 11.97 -12.31
CA ARG A 114 -2.35 13.04 -12.65
C ARG A 114 -3.37 13.22 -11.53
N ASN A 115 -3.99 14.39 -11.47
CA ASN A 115 -5.07 14.70 -10.53
C ASN A 115 -4.70 14.50 -9.05
N LEU A 116 -3.48 14.86 -8.66
CA LEU A 116 -3.04 14.86 -7.26
C LEU A 116 -3.79 15.94 -6.49
N ARG A 117 -4.46 15.54 -5.41
CA ARG A 117 -5.27 16.42 -4.56
C ARG A 117 -5.05 16.03 -3.10
N VAL A 118 -5.06 17.00 -2.22
CA VAL A 118 -5.01 16.81 -0.77
C VAL A 118 -6.12 17.64 -0.14
N LYS A 119 -6.74 17.09 0.91
CA LYS A 119 -7.73 17.77 1.73
C LYS A 119 -7.46 17.40 3.18
N GLU A 120 -7.38 18.41 4.03
CA GLU A 120 -7.39 18.25 5.49
C GLU A 120 -8.78 17.83 5.96
N LEU A 121 -8.82 16.95 6.97
CA LEU A 121 -10.05 16.34 7.49
C LEU A 121 -10.70 17.19 8.57
#